data_AF-B0EVM6-F1
#
_entry.id   AF-B0EVM6-F1
#
_cell.length_a   1.000
_cell.length_b   1.000
_cell.length_c   1.000
_cell.angle_alpha   90.00
_cell.angle_beta   90.00
_cell.angle_gamma   90.00
#
_symmetry.space_group_name_H-M   'P 1'
#
loop_
_entity.id
_entity.type
_entity.pdbx_description
1 polymer ?
#
loop_
_entity_poly.entity_id
_entity_poly.type
_entity_poly.pdbx_seq_one_letter_code
_entity_poly.pdbx_strand_id
1 'polypeptide(L)'
;MNRFTFLSLLIILIAFFTVEGANVSFSLSGADSKSYSKFITALRKALPSKEKVSNIPLLLPSASGASRYILMQLSNYDAKAITMAIDVTNVYIMGYLVNSTSYFFNESDAKLASQYVFKGSTIVTLPYSGNYERLQNAAGKVREKIPLGFRAFDSAITSLFHYDSTAAAGAFLVIIQTTAEASRFKYIEGQIIERIPKNEVPSPAALSLENEWSALSKQIQLAQTNNGAFRTPVVIIDNKGQRVEIKDVNSKVVTNNIKLLLNKQNIAAFDDGIPTKH
;
A
#
# COMPACT_ATOMS: atom_id res chain seq x y z
N MET A 1 -57.48 -0.67 -31.41
CA MET A 1 -56.02 -0.71 -31.61
C MET A 1 -55.42 0.57 -31.05
N ASN A 2 -54.94 0.55 -29.80
CA ASN A 2 -54.20 1.68 -29.23
C ASN A 2 -52.99 1.14 -28.46
N ARG A 3 -51.84 1.72 -28.81
CA ARG A 3 -50.49 1.35 -28.41
C ARG A 3 -50.22 1.82 -26.98
N PHE A 4 -49.71 0.95 -26.12
CA PHE A 4 -49.05 1.36 -24.89
C PHE A 4 -47.53 1.19 -25.05
N THR A 5 -46.88 2.34 -25.08
CA THR A 5 -45.45 2.56 -25.20
C THR A 5 -44.74 2.21 -23.89
N PHE A 6 -43.62 1.48 -23.99
CA PHE A 6 -42.66 1.22 -22.93
C PHE A 6 -42.10 2.55 -22.37
N LEU A 7 -42.14 2.71 -21.04
CA LEU A 7 -41.38 3.75 -20.35
C LEU A 7 -40.17 3.08 -19.68
N SER A 8 -39.01 3.19 -20.30
CA SER A 8 -37.73 2.76 -19.73
C SER A 8 -37.22 3.88 -18.82
N LEU A 9 -37.14 3.61 -17.51
CA LEU A 9 -36.62 4.56 -16.53
C LEU A 9 -35.09 4.45 -16.48
N LEU A 10 -34.41 5.41 -17.10
CA LEU A 10 -32.95 5.57 -17.04
C LEU A 10 -32.58 6.19 -15.68
N ILE A 11 -32.01 5.41 -14.77
CA ILE A 11 -31.45 5.91 -13.51
C ILE A 11 -30.05 6.46 -13.80
N ILE A 12 -29.94 7.79 -13.91
CA ILE A 12 -28.66 8.51 -13.89
C ILE A 12 -28.33 8.74 -12.41
N LEU A 13 -27.36 8.00 -11.88
CA LEU A 13 -26.82 8.29 -10.56
C LEU A 13 -25.67 9.29 -10.67
N ILE A 14 -25.88 10.42 -10.00
CA ILE A 14 -25.09 11.64 -10.00
C ILE A 14 -23.72 11.39 -9.34
N ALA A 15 -22.65 11.76 -10.04
CA ALA A 15 -21.30 11.82 -9.49
C ALA A 15 -21.23 12.96 -8.47
N PHE A 16 -20.91 12.65 -7.22
CA PHE A 16 -20.70 13.64 -6.18
C PHE A 16 -19.21 13.77 -5.82
N PHE A 17 -18.76 15.03 -5.93
CA PHE A 17 -17.56 15.68 -5.39
C PHE A 17 -16.18 15.15 -5.82
N THR A 18 -15.60 15.88 -6.79
CA THR A 18 -14.17 15.95 -7.07
C THR A 18 -13.44 16.63 -5.90
N VAL A 19 -12.57 15.87 -5.23
CA VAL A 19 -11.37 16.43 -4.60
C VAL A 19 -10.19 16.01 -5.48
N GLU A 20 -9.45 17.01 -5.93
CA GLU A 20 -8.34 16.94 -6.88
C GLU A 20 -7.11 16.31 -6.21
N GLY A 21 -7.07 14.98 -6.23
CA GLY A 21 -5.92 14.12 -5.97
C GLY A 21 -5.98 12.96 -6.96
N ALA A 22 -4.85 12.38 -7.33
CA ALA A 22 -4.85 11.22 -8.23
C ALA A 22 -5.52 10.03 -7.52
N ASN A 23 -6.82 9.86 -7.73
CA ASN A 23 -7.60 8.84 -7.06
C ASN A 23 -7.47 7.51 -7.81
N VAL A 24 -7.23 6.43 -7.07
CA VAL A 24 -7.29 5.06 -7.61
C VAL A 24 -8.39 4.30 -6.92
N SER A 25 -9.01 3.36 -7.62
CA SER A 25 -10.06 2.54 -7.06
C SER A 25 -9.92 1.07 -7.46
N PHE A 26 -10.41 0.20 -6.59
CA PHE A 26 -10.49 -1.23 -6.83
C PHE A 26 -11.74 -1.80 -6.18
N SER A 27 -12.48 -2.61 -6.94
CA SER A 27 -13.64 -3.36 -6.46
C SER A 27 -13.33 -4.83 -6.54
N LEU A 28 -13.57 -5.58 -5.47
CA LEU A 28 -13.42 -7.03 -5.45
C LEU A 28 -14.52 -7.73 -6.26
N SER A 29 -15.70 -7.12 -6.40
CA SER A 29 -16.79 -7.66 -7.22
C SER A 29 -16.37 -7.75 -8.69
N GLY A 30 -16.34 -8.98 -9.23
CA GLY A 30 -15.88 -9.26 -10.59
C GLY A 30 -14.37 -9.13 -10.79
N ALA A 31 -13.58 -8.97 -9.72
CA ALA A 31 -12.13 -8.88 -9.81
C ALA A 31 -11.48 -10.22 -10.17
N ASP A 32 -10.37 -10.11 -10.88
CA ASP A 32 -9.51 -11.19 -11.34
C ASP A 32 -8.04 -10.75 -11.28
N SER A 33 -7.12 -11.61 -11.71
CA SER A 33 -5.69 -11.30 -11.71
C SER A 33 -5.36 -10.08 -12.58
N LYS A 34 -6.04 -9.92 -13.72
CA LYS A 34 -5.79 -8.85 -14.69
C LYS A 34 -6.24 -7.49 -14.15
N SER A 35 -7.43 -7.40 -13.57
CA SER A 35 -7.97 -6.19 -12.96
C SER A 35 -7.17 -5.78 -11.73
N TYR A 36 -6.72 -6.73 -10.90
CA TYR A 36 -5.82 -6.44 -9.79
C TYR A 36 -4.46 -5.91 -10.26
N SER A 37 -3.82 -6.54 -11.26
CA SER A 37 -2.58 -6.02 -11.84
C SER A 37 -2.75 -4.63 -12.45
N LYS A 38 -3.88 -4.35 -13.10
CA LYS A 38 -4.21 -3.02 -13.61
C LYS A 38 -4.35 -2.00 -12.47
N PHE A 39 -5.03 -2.36 -11.39
CA PHE A 39 -5.15 -1.53 -10.19
C PHE A 39 -3.78 -1.22 -9.58
N ILE A 40 -2.94 -2.23 -9.33
CA ILE A 40 -1.59 -2.00 -8.77
C ILE A 40 -0.73 -1.16 -9.72
N THR A 41 -0.89 -1.33 -11.04
CA THR A 41 -0.24 -0.48 -12.03
C THR A 41 -0.75 0.97 -11.98
N ALA A 42 -2.05 1.18 -11.80
CA ALA A 42 -2.64 2.50 -11.64
C ALA A 42 -2.14 3.17 -10.35
N LEU A 43 -2.08 2.43 -9.24
CA LEU A 43 -1.52 2.91 -7.97
C LEU A 43 -0.07 3.36 -8.14
N ARG A 44 0.79 2.55 -8.78
CA ARG A 44 2.19 2.93 -9.08
C ARG A 44 2.28 4.21 -9.92
N LYS A 45 1.37 4.40 -10.88
CA LYS A 45 1.34 5.58 -11.78
C LYS A 45 0.77 6.83 -11.12
N ALA A 46 -0.09 6.67 -10.11
CA ALA A 46 -0.65 7.78 -9.36
C ALA A 46 0.39 8.45 -8.43
N LEU A 47 1.46 7.73 -8.10
CA LEU A 47 2.55 8.25 -7.28
C LEU A 47 3.46 9.18 -8.10
N PRO A 48 3.60 10.47 -7.74
CA PRO A 48 4.47 11.40 -8.43
C PRO A 48 5.95 11.00 -8.31
N SER A 49 6.65 11.13 -9.45
CA SER A 49 8.07 10.84 -9.59
C SER A 49 8.65 11.84 -10.60
N LYS A 50 9.79 12.47 -10.29
CA LYS A 50 10.46 13.41 -11.22
C LYS A 50 11.54 12.74 -12.06
N GLU A 51 12.09 11.65 -11.57
CA GLU A 51 13.15 10.91 -12.23
C GLU A 51 12.97 9.40 -12.03
N LYS A 52 13.81 8.62 -12.71
CA LYS A 52 13.95 7.19 -12.49
C LYS A 52 15.42 6.88 -12.22
N VAL A 53 15.67 5.96 -11.30
CA VAL A 53 17.00 5.46 -10.95
C VAL A 53 17.05 3.98 -11.31
N SER A 54 18.00 3.58 -12.15
CA SER A 54 18.03 2.22 -12.73
C SER A 54 16.69 1.78 -13.33
N ASN A 55 16.03 2.69 -14.06
CA ASN A 55 14.71 2.52 -14.67
C ASN A 55 13.52 2.35 -13.69
N ILE A 56 13.74 2.55 -12.39
CA ILE A 56 12.70 2.46 -11.35
C ILE A 56 12.31 3.88 -10.91
N PRO A 57 11.02 4.25 -10.87
CA PRO A 57 10.55 5.54 -10.34
C PRO A 57 11.09 5.83 -8.93
N LEU A 58 11.62 7.04 -8.76
CA LEU A 58 12.07 7.55 -7.47
C LEU A 58 10.99 8.46 -6.88
N LEU A 59 10.45 8.07 -5.72
CA LEU A 59 9.46 8.87 -5.01
C LEU A 59 10.04 10.23 -4.62
N LEU A 60 9.17 11.22 -4.51
CA LEU A 60 9.56 12.57 -4.12
C LEU A 60 10.18 12.58 -2.71
N PRO A 61 11.21 13.41 -2.46
CA PRO A 61 11.73 13.59 -1.11
C PRO A 61 10.69 14.24 -0.19
N SER A 62 9.86 15.13 -0.73
CA SER A 62 8.81 15.81 0.04
C SER A 62 7.66 16.21 -0.87
N ALA A 63 6.47 16.38 -0.27
CA ALA A 63 5.31 17.02 -0.88
C ALA A 63 4.59 17.84 0.21
N SER A 64 3.87 18.88 -0.19
CA SER A 64 3.27 19.85 0.73
C SER A 64 1.75 19.90 0.59
N GLY A 65 1.05 20.02 1.72
CA GLY A 65 -0.40 20.13 1.72
C GLY A 65 -1.11 18.89 1.20
N ALA A 66 -2.28 19.07 0.58
CA ALA A 66 -3.10 17.97 0.08
C ALA A 66 -2.43 17.13 -1.02
N SER A 67 -1.51 17.71 -1.81
CA SER A 67 -0.82 16.99 -2.89
C SER A 67 0.17 15.91 -2.38
N ARG A 68 0.47 15.90 -1.08
CA ARG A 68 1.21 14.80 -0.42
C ARG A 68 0.39 13.52 -0.34
N TYR A 69 -0.92 13.57 -0.53
CA TYR A 69 -1.81 12.42 -0.33
C TYR A 69 -2.57 12.08 -1.61
N ILE A 70 -2.56 10.81 -1.98
CA ILE A 70 -3.52 10.26 -2.94
C ILE A 70 -4.59 9.47 -2.19
N LEU A 71 -5.79 9.38 -2.78
CA LEU A 71 -6.90 8.62 -2.20
C LEU A 71 -7.09 7.30 -2.95
N MET A 72 -7.22 6.22 -2.21
CA MET A 72 -7.45 4.87 -2.72
C MET A 72 -8.79 4.36 -2.21
N GLN A 73 -9.77 4.24 -3.11
CA GLN A 73 -11.07 3.66 -2.77
C GLN A 73 -11.05 2.13 -2.97
N LEU A 74 -11.46 1.40 -1.95
CA LEU A 74 -11.52 -0.06 -1.97
C LEU A 74 -12.94 -0.52 -1.66
N SER A 75 -13.51 -1.35 -2.54
CA SER A 75 -14.84 -1.93 -2.36
C SER A 75 -14.76 -3.44 -2.19
N ASN A 76 -15.47 -3.96 -1.20
CA ASN A 76 -15.60 -5.39 -0.93
C ASN A 76 -16.57 -6.08 -1.93
N TYR A 77 -16.82 -7.39 -1.80
CA TYR A 77 -17.73 -8.11 -2.70
C TYR A 77 -19.19 -7.59 -2.65
N ASP A 78 -19.61 -7.06 -1.49
CA ASP A 78 -20.95 -6.48 -1.26
C ASP A 78 -21.03 -4.98 -1.60
N ALA A 79 -20.04 -4.46 -2.35
CA ALA A 79 -19.91 -3.06 -2.75
C ALA A 79 -19.84 -2.05 -1.57
N LYS A 80 -19.48 -2.50 -0.36
CA LYS A 80 -19.14 -1.61 0.76
C LYS A 80 -17.75 -1.06 0.53
N ALA A 81 -17.64 0.27 0.59
CA ALA A 81 -16.43 0.98 0.22
C ALA A 81 -15.81 1.73 1.41
N ILE A 82 -14.48 1.72 1.46
CA ILE A 82 -13.67 2.61 2.29
C ILE A 82 -12.73 3.41 1.39
N THR A 83 -12.34 4.60 1.82
CA THR A 83 -11.35 5.42 1.10
C THR A 83 -10.14 5.61 1.97
N MET A 84 -8.96 5.16 1.54
CA MET A 84 -7.71 5.26 2.27
C MET A 84 -6.86 6.42 1.76
N ALA A 85 -6.16 7.10 2.65
CA ALA A 85 -5.18 8.13 2.28
C ALA A 85 -3.77 7.54 2.29
N ILE A 86 -3.02 7.74 1.21
CA ILE A 86 -1.65 7.25 1.04
C ILE A 86 -0.72 8.44 0.89
N ASP A 87 0.34 8.49 1.70
CA ASP A 87 1.44 9.45 1.52
C ASP A 87 2.29 9.06 0.31
N VAL A 88 2.39 9.98 -0.66
CA VAL A 88 3.07 9.75 -1.93
C VAL A 88 4.59 9.62 -1.82
N THR A 89 5.19 10.09 -0.73
CA THR A 89 6.64 10.12 -0.54
C THR A 89 7.21 8.76 -0.09
N ASN A 90 6.35 7.89 0.45
CA ASN A 90 6.74 6.60 1.03
C ASN A 90 5.72 5.46 0.80
N VAL A 91 4.55 5.75 0.20
CA VAL A 91 3.43 4.80 -0.01
C VAL A 91 2.82 4.29 1.31
N TYR A 92 2.95 5.03 2.40
CA TYR A 92 2.39 4.63 3.69
C TYR A 92 0.92 5.03 3.74
N ILE A 93 0.08 4.13 4.28
CA ILE A 93 -1.32 4.43 4.54
C ILE A 93 -1.37 5.27 5.82
N MET A 94 -2.01 6.44 5.77
CA MET A 94 -2.12 7.37 6.90
C MET A 94 -3.39 7.13 7.72
N GLY A 95 -4.43 6.65 7.06
CA GLY A 95 -5.76 6.48 7.63
C GLY A 95 -6.79 6.17 6.55
N TYR A 96 -8.05 6.05 6.96
CA TYR A 96 -9.15 5.81 6.05
C TYR A 96 -10.42 6.53 6.47
N LEU A 97 -11.33 6.72 5.52
CA LEU A 97 -12.68 7.24 5.67
C LEU A 97 -13.68 6.12 5.42
N VAL A 98 -14.67 6.04 6.29
CA VAL A 98 -15.90 5.27 6.07
C VAL A 98 -17.09 6.11 6.52
N ASN A 99 -18.14 6.17 5.69
CA ASN A 99 -19.29 7.03 5.91
C ASN A 99 -18.85 8.48 6.20
N SER A 100 -19.13 9.00 7.40
CA SER A 100 -18.74 10.34 7.87
C SER A 100 -17.64 10.32 8.95
N THR A 101 -16.97 9.20 9.17
CA THR A 101 -15.93 9.04 10.20
C THR A 101 -14.60 8.64 9.57
N SER A 102 -13.53 9.34 9.93
CA SER A 102 -12.17 9.01 9.50
C SER A 102 -11.33 8.49 10.65
N TYR A 103 -10.48 7.52 10.36
CA TYR A 103 -9.60 6.86 11.32
C TYR A 103 -8.16 7.03 10.88
N PHE A 104 -7.32 7.62 11.72
CA PHE A 104 -5.90 7.86 11.44
C PHE A 104 -5.02 7.14 12.45
N PHE A 105 -3.85 6.70 12.00
CA PHE A 105 -2.84 6.13 12.90
C PHE A 105 -2.38 7.16 13.95
N ASN A 106 -1.96 6.69 15.12
CA ASN A 106 -1.41 7.53 16.19
C ASN A 106 0.07 7.80 15.95
N GLU A 107 0.36 8.66 14.98
CA GLU A 107 1.70 9.11 14.62
C GLU A 107 1.66 10.51 13.98
N SER A 108 2.80 11.20 13.95
CA SER A 108 2.90 12.60 13.51
C SER A 108 2.48 12.79 12.04
N ASP A 109 2.90 11.89 11.14
CA ASP A 109 2.58 11.98 9.72
C ASP A 109 1.07 11.80 9.46
N ALA A 110 0.43 10.84 10.14
CA ALA A 110 -1.01 10.63 10.06
C ALA A 110 -1.80 11.80 10.69
N LYS A 111 -1.29 12.38 11.79
CA LYS A 111 -1.87 13.59 12.38
C LYS A 111 -1.80 14.77 11.41
N LEU A 112 -0.68 14.95 10.71
CA LEU A 112 -0.55 15.96 9.66
C LEU A 112 -1.50 15.69 8.49
N ALA A 113 -1.62 14.43 8.06
CA ALA A 113 -2.53 14.03 6.98
C ALA A 113 -3.98 14.42 7.28
N SER A 114 -4.43 14.22 8.53
CA SER A 114 -5.79 14.59 8.97
C SER A 114 -6.12 16.09 8.83
N GLN A 115 -5.11 16.95 8.68
CA GLN A 115 -5.32 18.37 8.42
C GLN A 115 -5.73 18.65 6.96
N TYR A 116 -5.39 17.75 6.04
CA TYR A 116 -5.52 17.95 4.59
C TYR A 116 -6.54 17.01 3.92
N VAL A 117 -6.70 15.77 4.40
CA VAL A 117 -7.64 14.79 3.82
C VAL A 117 -8.85 14.55 4.72
N PHE A 118 -9.94 14.07 4.12
CA PHE A 118 -11.20 13.74 4.81
C PHE A 118 -11.80 14.88 5.67
N LYS A 119 -11.65 16.12 5.21
CA LYS A 119 -12.20 17.31 5.87
C LYS A 119 -13.71 17.17 6.07
N GLY A 120 -14.20 17.60 7.23
CA GLY A 120 -15.62 17.54 7.59
C GLY A 120 -16.09 16.20 8.17
N SER A 121 -15.21 15.18 8.23
CA SER A 121 -15.51 13.94 8.95
C SER A 121 -15.23 14.06 10.45
N THR A 122 -15.86 13.19 11.25
CA THR A 122 -15.46 12.94 12.64
C THR A 122 -14.12 12.21 12.63
N ILE A 123 -13.07 12.82 13.17
CA ILE A 123 -11.72 12.24 13.20
C ILE A 123 -11.54 11.41 14.47
N VAL A 124 -11.18 10.14 14.28
CA VAL A 124 -10.80 9.20 15.34
C VAL A 124 -9.32 8.85 15.18
N THR A 125 -8.56 8.93 16.26
CA THR A 125 -7.18 8.44 16.31
C THR A 125 -7.18 6.98 16.77
N LEU A 126 -6.62 6.10 15.96
CA LEU A 126 -6.43 4.69 16.30
C LEU A 126 -5.45 4.55 17.47
N PRO A 127 -5.55 3.51 18.31
CA PRO A 127 -4.70 3.37 19.50
C PRO A 127 -3.26 2.90 19.19
N TYR A 128 -2.84 2.89 17.92
CA TYR A 128 -1.53 2.41 17.45
C TYR A 128 -1.06 3.20 16.23
N SER A 129 0.26 3.22 16.01
CA SER A 129 0.89 3.76 14.81
C SER A 129 0.82 2.76 13.62
N GLY A 130 1.17 3.21 12.42
CA GLY A 130 1.00 2.45 11.17
C GLY A 130 2.12 1.46 10.84
N ASN A 131 3.16 1.37 11.66
CA ASN A 131 4.28 0.45 11.42
C ASN A 131 3.94 -1.01 11.78
N TYR A 132 4.62 -1.95 11.13
CA TYR A 132 4.35 -3.37 11.27
C TYR A 132 4.50 -3.89 12.70
N GLU A 133 5.49 -3.41 13.47
CA GLU A 133 5.67 -3.86 14.86
C GLU A 133 4.43 -3.55 15.71
N ARG A 134 3.95 -2.31 15.65
CA ARG A 134 2.78 -1.86 16.43
C ARG A 134 1.50 -2.49 15.95
N LEU A 135 1.32 -2.66 14.65
CA LEU A 135 0.16 -3.37 14.08
C LEU A 135 0.11 -4.84 14.49
N GLN A 136 1.25 -5.55 14.45
CA GLN A 136 1.31 -6.96 14.86
C GLN A 136 1.02 -7.13 16.35
N ASN A 137 1.55 -6.23 17.20
CA ASN A 137 1.27 -6.22 18.62
C ASN A 137 -0.23 -5.98 18.91
N ALA A 138 -0.83 -4.99 18.25
CA ALA A 138 -2.26 -4.69 18.39
C ALA A 138 -3.15 -5.82 17.85
N ALA A 139 -2.72 -6.51 16.79
CA ALA A 139 -3.44 -7.66 16.23
C ALA A 139 -3.22 -8.97 17.02
N GLY A 140 -2.25 -9.00 17.94
CA GLY A 140 -1.82 -10.22 18.63
C GLY A 140 -1.26 -11.31 17.71
N LYS A 141 -0.84 -10.95 16.50
CA LYS A 141 -0.35 -11.88 15.46
C LYS A 141 0.73 -11.23 14.60
N VAL A 142 1.75 -12.02 14.26
CA VAL A 142 2.81 -11.63 13.31
C VAL A 142 2.35 -11.87 11.86
N ARG A 143 2.93 -11.14 10.90
CA ARG A 143 2.56 -11.21 9.46
C ARG A 143 2.69 -12.63 8.88
N GLU A 144 3.65 -13.41 9.36
CA GLU A 144 3.88 -14.82 9.01
C GLU A 144 2.66 -15.72 9.28
N LYS A 145 1.72 -15.26 10.13
CA LYS A 145 0.54 -16.01 10.55
C LYS A 145 -0.77 -15.39 10.07
N ILE A 146 -0.71 -14.34 9.24
CA ILE A 146 -1.89 -13.65 8.71
C ILE A 146 -2.04 -14.00 7.23
N PRO A 147 -3.09 -14.75 6.85
CA PRO A 147 -3.33 -15.08 5.45
C PRO A 147 -3.63 -13.84 4.61
N LEU A 148 -3.06 -13.81 3.40
CA LEU A 148 -3.33 -12.82 2.36
C LEU A 148 -4.10 -13.48 1.20
N GLY A 149 -4.77 -12.68 0.38
CA GLY A 149 -5.58 -13.15 -0.74
C GLY A 149 -6.88 -12.35 -0.86
N PHE A 150 -7.69 -12.63 -1.88
CA PHE A 150 -8.89 -11.83 -2.14
C PHE A 150 -9.95 -11.96 -1.03
N ARG A 151 -10.15 -13.15 -0.48
CA ARG A 151 -11.07 -13.33 0.67
C ARG A 151 -10.56 -12.63 1.93
N ALA A 152 -9.25 -12.62 2.15
CA ALA A 152 -8.66 -11.87 3.26
C ALA A 152 -8.83 -10.36 3.04
N PHE A 153 -8.65 -9.90 1.80
CA PHE A 153 -8.81 -8.49 1.44
C PHE A 153 -10.26 -8.02 1.60
N ASP A 154 -11.23 -8.82 1.16
CA ASP A 154 -12.66 -8.61 1.37
C ASP A 154 -12.99 -8.49 2.86
N SER A 155 -12.56 -9.46 3.66
CA SER A 155 -12.77 -9.46 5.11
C SER A 155 -12.14 -8.24 5.77
N ALA A 156 -10.95 -7.83 5.35
CA ALA A 156 -10.27 -6.65 5.89
C ALA A 156 -11.04 -5.35 5.59
N ILE A 157 -11.54 -5.18 4.36
CA ILE A 157 -12.39 -4.04 4.01
C ILE A 157 -13.66 -4.05 4.85
N THR A 158 -14.31 -5.20 5.01
CA THR A 158 -15.52 -5.34 5.83
C THR A 158 -15.27 -5.00 7.30
N SER A 159 -14.17 -5.47 7.90
CA SER A 159 -13.78 -5.14 9.28
C SER A 159 -13.54 -3.66 9.48
N LEU A 160 -12.88 -2.98 8.54
CA LEU A 160 -12.67 -1.54 8.60
C LEU A 160 -13.95 -0.75 8.33
N PHE A 161 -14.82 -1.25 7.45
CA PHE A 161 -16.11 -0.62 7.13
C PHE A 161 -17.02 -0.54 8.36
N HIS A 162 -17.08 -1.59 9.17
CA HIS A 162 -17.85 -1.62 10.42
C HIS A 162 -17.09 -1.10 11.64
N TYR A 163 -15.81 -0.77 11.49
CA TYR A 163 -14.88 -0.45 12.57
C TYR A 163 -14.96 -1.41 13.77
N ASP A 164 -14.44 -2.62 13.58
CA ASP A 164 -14.11 -3.50 14.69
C ASP A 164 -12.70 -3.20 15.21
N SER A 165 -12.62 -2.52 16.36
CA SER A 165 -11.34 -2.14 16.98
C SER A 165 -10.40 -3.31 17.28
N THR A 166 -10.95 -4.52 17.49
CA THR A 166 -10.16 -5.72 17.78
C THR A 166 -9.62 -6.39 16.51
N ALA A 167 -10.31 -6.23 15.38
CA ALA A 167 -9.91 -6.78 14.09
C ALA A 167 -9.16 -5.78 13.21
N ALA A 168 -9.29 -4.48 13.46
CA ALA A 168 -8.78 -3.41 12.59
C ALA A 168 -7.27 -3.51 12.36
N ALA A 169 -6.47 -3.80 13.39
CA ALA A 169 -5.02 -3.94 13.25
C ALA A 169 -4.64 -5.07 12.27
N GLY A 170 -5.30 -6.23 12.38
CA GLY A 170 -5.11 -7.34 11.44
C GLY A 170 -5.58 -7.00 10.02
N ALA A 171 -6.70 -6.27 9.89
CA ALA A 171 -7.20 -5.79 8.61
C ALA A 171 -6.21 -4.83 7.92
N PHE A 172 -5.58 -3.91 8.67
CA PHE A 172 -4.53 -3.04 8.13
C PHE A 172 -3.32 -3.83 7.64
N LEU A 173 -2.88 -4.86 8.36
CA LEU A 173 -1.78 -5.73 7.91
C LEU A 173 -2.08 -6.33 6.54
N VAL A 174 -3.29 -6.88 6.36
CA VAL A 174 -3.73 -7.40 5.06
C VAL A 174 -3.73 -6.32 3.99
N ILE A 175 -4.38 -5.18 4.23
CA ILE A 175 -4.56 -4.13 3.21
C ILE A 175 -3.22 -3.51 2.81
N ILE A 176 -2.32 -3.24 3.76
CA ILE A 176 -0.99 -2.68 3.46
C ILE A 176 -0.21 -3.66 2.55
N GLN A 177 -0.21 -4.95 2.87
CA GLN A 177 0.51 -5.96 2.08
C GLN A 177 -0.13 -6.17 0.69
N THR A 178 -1.45 -6.12 0.57
CA THR A 178 -2.17 -6.28 -0.72
C THR A 178 -2.19 -5.03 -1.59
N THR A 179 -1.74 -3.87 -1.09
CA THR A 179 -1.75 -2.62 -1.86
C THR A 179 -0.37 -1.98 -1.91
N ALA A 180 0.11 -1.40 -0.80
CA ALA A 180 1.38 -0.70 -0.74
C ALA A 180 2.56 -1.63 -1.09
N GLU A 181 2.65 -2.82 -0.49
CA GLU A 181 3.77 -3.74 -0.76
C GLU A 181 3.71 -4.35 -2.15
N ALA A 182 2.51 -4.71 -2.63
CA ALA A 182 2.31 -5.10 -4.01
C ALA A 182 2.68 -3.98 -5.01
N SER A 183 2.48 -2.71 -4.66
CA SER A 183 2.94 -1.59 -5.48
C SER A 183 4.46 -1.45 -5.51
N ARG A 184 5.14 -1.74 -4.39
CA ARG A 184 6.60 -1.67 -4.28
C ARG A 184 7.31 -2.83 -4.99
N PHE A 185 6.73 -4.04 -4.95
CA PHE A 185 7.38 -5.25 -5.47
C PHE A 185 6.48 -6.07 -6.38
N LYS A 186 6.98 -6.40 -7.57
CA LYS A 186 6.27 -7.26 -8.52
C LYS A 186 6.07 -8.68 -8.00
N TYR A 187 7.03 -9.18 -7.20
CA TYR A 187 6.93 -10.48 -6.55
C TYR A 187 5.73 -10.54 -5.59
N ILE A 188 5.52 -9.49 -4.79
CA ILE A 188 4.39 -9.41 -3.85
C ILE A 188 3.06 -9.27 -4.62
N GLU A 189 3.02 -8.47 -5.69
CA GLU A 189 1.86 -8.46 -6.60
C GLU A 189 1.51 -9.87 -7.11
N GLY A 190 2.51 -10.62 -7.57
CA GLY A 190 2.35 -12.01 -8.02
C GLY A 190 1.84 -12.95 -6.93
N GLN A 191 2.36 -12.82 -5.70
CA GLN A 191 1.91 -13.60 -4.56
C GLN A 191 0.43 -13.36 -4.22
N ILE A 192 -0.08 -12.13 -4.35
CA ILE A 192 -1.51 -11.87 -4.16
C ILE A 192 -2.35 -12.49 -5.29
N ILE A 193 -1.85 -12.45 -6.53
CA ILE A 193 -2.52 -13.09 -7.68
C ILE A 193 -2.64 -14.61 -7.48
N GLU A 194 -1.58 -15.27 -7.02
CA GLU A 194 -1.58 -16.70 -6.68
C GLU A 194 -2.59 -17.04 -5.58
N ARG A 195 -2.90 -16.07 -4.70
CA ARG A 195 -3.82 -16.19 -3.56
C ARG A 195 -5.25 -15.72 -3.85
N ILE A 196 -5.59 -15.43 -5.11
CA ILE A 196 -6.97 -15.15 -5.52
C ILE A 196 -7.91 -16.32 -5.19
N PRO A 197 -7.63 -17.58 -5.59
CA PRO A 197 -8.56 -18.68 -5.34
C PRO A 197 -8.64 -19.09 -3.86
N LYS A 198 -7.55 -18.91 -3.11
CA LYS A 198 -7.44 -19.34 -1.71
C LYS A 198 -6.42 -18.47 -0.97
N ASN A 199 -6.79 -18.02 0.23
CA ASN A 199 -5.88 -17.27 1.09
C ASN A 199 -4.72 -18.15 1.58
N GLU A 200 -3.56 -17.54 1.69
CA GLU A 200 -2.37 -18.19 2.25
C GLU A 200 -1.46 -17.15 2.89
N VAL A 201 -0.69 -17.55 3.90
CA VAL A 201 0.29 -16.66 4.55
C VAL A 201 1.35 -16.18 3.55
N PRO A 202 1.93 -14.99 3.74
CA PRO A 202 3.00 -14.50 2.87
C PRO A 202 4.22 -15.44 2.91
N SER A 203 4.94 -15.55 1.79
CA SER A 203 6.21 -16.29 1.80
C SER A 203 7.27 -15.54 2.62
N PRO A 204 8.28 -16.24 3.16
CA PRO A 204 9.42 -15.59 3.80
C PRO A 204 10.13 -14.57 2.88
N ALA A 205 10.14 -14.83 1.57
CA ALA A 205 10.68 -13.91 0.57
C ALA A 205 9.88 -12.60 0.49
N ALA A 206 8.55 -12.67 0.53
CA ALA A 206 7.70 -11.49 0.52
C ALA A 206 7.99 -10.61 1.75
N LEU A 207 8.02 -11.22 2.94
CA LEU A 207 8.32 -10.51 4.19
C LEU A 207 9.73 -9.91 4.21
N SER A 208 10.71 -10.64 3.67
CA SER A 208 12.07 -10.11 3.55
C SER A 208 12.13 -8.90 2.62
N LEU A 209 11.35 -8.87 1.53
CA LEU A 209 11.29 -7.71 0.64
C LEU A 209 10.61 -6.50 1.32
N GLU A 210 9.53 -6.74 2.07
CA GLU A 210 8.85 -5.69 2.85
C GLU A 210 9.82 -5.01 3.83
N ASN A 211 10.56 -5.81 4.59
CA ASN A 211 11.50 -5.32 5.60
C ASN A 211 12.69 -4.57 4.97
N GLU A 212 13.16 -4.99 3.79
CA GLU A 212 14.37 -4.46 3.16
C GLU A 212 14.10 -3.38 2.10
N TRP A 213 12.85 -2.92 1.93
CA TRP A 213 12.51 -1.95 0.89
C TRP A 213 13.31 -0.64 1.01
N SER A 214 13.49 -0.12 2.23
CA SER A 214 14.29 1.08 2.48
C SER A 214 15.77 0.84 2.19
N ALA A 215 16.35 -0.26 2.66
CA ALA A 215 17.75 -0.63 2.42
C ALA A 215 18.04 -0.81 0.92
N LEU A 216 17.20 -1.56 0.20
CA LEU A 216 17.28 -1.70 -1.26
C LEU A 216 17.19 -0.34 -1.96
N SER A 217 16.23 0.50 -1.56
CA SER A 217 16.07 1.84 -2.14
C SER A 217 17.32 2.70 -1.94
N LYS A 218 17.91 2.69 -0.74
CA LYS A 218 19.15 3.41 -0.40
C LYS A 218 20.29 2.95 -1.28
N GLN A 219 20.53 1.64 -1.37
CA GLN A 219 21.68 1.10 -2.09
C GLN A 219 21.57 1.29 -3.61
N ILE A 220 20.38 1.16 -4.19
CA ILE A 220 20.15 1.44 -5.63
C ILE A 220 20.47 2.90 -5.98
N GLN A 221 20.11 3.85 -5.11
CA GLN A 221 20.46 5.27 -5.28
C GLN A 221 21.97 5.52 -5.14
N LEU A 222 22.62 4.91 -4.15
CA LEU A 222 24.07 5.06 -3.95
C LEU A 222 24.89 4.43 -5.09
N ALA A 223 24.37 3.36 -5.70
CA ALA A 223 24.99 2.65 -6.80
C ALA A 223 25.16 3.51 -8.07
N GLN A 224 24.38 4.58 -8.24
CA GLN A 224 24.50 5.48 -9.40
C GLN A 224 25.88 6.14 -9.49
N THR A 225 26.52 6.36 -8.34
CA THR A 225 27.88 6.94 -8.23
C THR A 225 28.95 5.88 -7.96
N ASN A 226 28.61 4.60 -8.03
CA ASN A 226 29.49 3.48 -7.67
C ASN A 226 29.46 2.38 -8.73
N ASN A 227 29.40 2.77 -10.00
CA ASN A 227 29.40 1.87 -11.16
C ASN A 227 28.37 0.72 -11.07
N GLY A 228 27.19 1.00 -10.50
CA GLY A 228 26.13 0.01 -10.32
C GLY A 228 26.29 -0.91 -9.11
N ALA A 229 27.43 -0.88 -8.41
CA ALA A 229 27.66 -1.67 -7.20
C ALA A 229 27.05 -1.00 -5.96
N PHE A 230 26.46 -1.80 -5.08
CA PHE A 230 25.97 -1.35 -3.78
C PHE A 230 27.15 -1.07 -2.86
N ARG A 231 27.03 -0.05 -2.00
CA ARG A 231 28.05 0.23 -0.98
C ARG A 231 27.99 -0.78 0.16
N THR A 232 26.79 -1.25 0.47
CA THR A 232 26.53 -2.29 1.46
C THR A 232 25.60 -3.32 0.83
N PRO A 233 25.97 -4.62 0.80
CA PRO A 233 25.08 -5.66 0.33
C PRO A 233 23.77 -5.67 1.13
N VAL A 234 22.64 -5.88 0.45
CA VAL A 234 21.35 -6.09 1.10
C VAL A 234 21.05 -7.57 1.14
N VAL A 235 20.77 -8.10 2.32
CA VAL A 235 20.52 -9.53 2.53
C VAL A 235 19.02 -9.75 2.49
N ILE A 236 18.56 -10.67 1.65
CA ILE A 236 17.16 -11.09 1.61
C ILE A 236 17.01 -12.60 1.69
N ILE A 237 15.78 -13.06 1.88
CA ILE A 237 15.37 -14.45 1.64
C ILE A 237 14.78 -14.55 0.23
N ASP A 238 15.24 -15.52 -0.56
CA ASP A 238 14.72 -15.77 -1.91
C ASP A 238 13.46 -16.66 -1.92
N ASN A 239 12.89 -16.88 -3.10
CA ASN A 239 11.68 -17.69 -3.26
C ASN A 239 11.85 -19.19 -2.94
N LYS A 240 13.07 -19.66 -2.66
CA LYS A 240 13.40 -21.01 -2.19
C LYS A 240 13.69 -21.05 -0.68
N GLY A 241 13.53 -19.92 0.01
CA GLY A 241 13.83 -19.80 1.44
C GLY A 241 15.33 -19.67 1.75
N GLN A 242 16.16 -19.37 0.75
CA GLN A 242 17.62 -19.24 0.92
C GLN A 242 18.03 -17.80 1.16
N ARG A 243 19.04 -17.59 1.99
CA ARG A 243 19.64 -16.27 2.23
C ARG A 243 20.49 -15.87 1.02
N VAL A 244 20.22 -14.71 0.43
CA VAL A 244 20.91 -14.19 -0.75
C VAL A 244 21.33 -12.74 -0.54
N GLU A 245 22.53 -12.39 -1.00
CA GLU A 245 23.05 -11.02 -0.96
C GLU A 245 22.85 -10.33 -2.30
N ILE A 246 22.23 -9.16 -2.28
CA ILE A 246 22.07 -8.27 -3.43
C ILE A 246 23.18 -7.22 -3.35
N LYS A 247 24.07 -7.23 -4.34
CA LYS A 247 25.30 -6.43 -4.33
C LYS A 247 25.37 -5.38 -5.42
N ASP A 248 24.46 -5.41 -6.40
CA ASP A 248 24.49 -4.51 -7.53
C ASP A 248 23.13 -4.44 -8.25
N VAL A 249 23.02 -3.45 -9.14
CA VAL A 249 21.78 -3.13 -9.87
C VAL A 249 21.41 -4.14 -10.96
N ASN A 250 22.29 -5.09 -11.32
CA ASN A 250 21.96 -6.12 -12.33
C ASN A 250 21.19 -7.30 -11.73
N SER A 251 21.09 -7.39 -10.39
CA SER A 251 20.26 -8.40 -9.74
C SER A 251 18.81 -8.36 -10.22
N LYS A 252 18.18 -9.54 -10.32
CA LYS A 252 16.75 -9.69 -10.67
C LYS A 252 15.82 -8.95 -9.70
N VAL A 253 16.26 -8.74 -8.46
CA VAL A 253 15.52 -7.93 -7.47
C VAL A 253 15.40 -6.48 -7.93
N VAL A 254 16.45 -5.94 -8.55
CA VAL A 254 16.47 -4.55 -9.05
C VAL A 254 15.82 -4.47 -10.44
N THR A 255 16.21 -5.35 -11.36
CA THR A 255 15.80 -5.24 -12.76
C THR A 255 14.35 -5.61 -13.03
N ASN A 256 13.76 -6.54 -12.24
CA ASN A 256 12.43 -7.08 -12.52
C ASN A 256 11.48 -7.15 -11.32
N ASN A 257 11.93 -6.84 -10.10
CA ASN A 257 11.09 -6.96 -8.91
C ASN A 257 10.67 -5.61 -8.33
N ILE A 258 11.61 -4.81 -7.80
CA ILE A 258 11.31 -3.51 -7.19
C ILE A 258 10.75 -2.53 -8.24
N LYS A 259 9.65 -1.85 -7.91
CA LYS A 259 8.90 -0.98 -8.83
C LYS A 259 8.83 0.47 -8.36
N LEU A 260 9.19 0.76 -7.12
CA LEU A 260 9.19 2.09 -6.52
C LEU A 260 10.38 2.20 -5.56
N LEU A 261 11.10 3.33 -5.59
CA LEU A 261 12.20 3.60 -4.67
C LEU A 261 11.81 4.66 -3.66
N LEU A 262 12.04 4.37 -2.37
CA LEU A 262 12.00 5.38 -1.31
C LEU A 262 13.13 6.38 -1.51
N ASN A 263 12.83 7.68 -1.46
CA ASN A 263 13.86 8.70 -1.59
C ASN A 263 14.87 8.63 -0.43
N LYS A 264 16.18 8.65 -0.72
CA LYS A 264 17.23 8.56 0.32
C LYS A 264 17.15 9.65 1.39
N GLN A 265 16.58 10.82 1.06
CA GLN A 265 16.35 11.88 2.03
C GLN A 265 15.37 11.47 3.14
N ASN A 266 14.44 10.55 2.82
CA ASN A 266 13.47 10.03 3.78
C ASN A 266 13.99 8.80 4.52
N ILE A 267 15.11 8.20 4.11
CA ILE A 267 15.63 6.97 4.73
C ILE A 267 16.38 7.27 6.04
N ALA A 268 17.22 8.31 6.04
CA ALA A 268 17.94 8.73 7.26
C ALA A 268 17.00 9.16 8.38
N ALA A 269 15.85 9.74 8.03
CA ALA A 269 14.82 10.11 9.00
C ALA A 269 14.13 8.90 9.68
N PHE A 270 14.21 7.69 9.09
CA PHE A 270 13.71 6.46 9.71
C PHE A 270 14.79 5.74 10.55
N ASP A 271 16.07 5.94 10.25
CA ASP A 271 17.19 5.37 11.02
C ASP A 271 17.32 6.03 12.43
N ASP A 272 16.90 7.29 12.59
CA ASP A 272 16.92 8.03 13.87
C ASP A 272 15.82 7.59 14.87
N GLY A 273 14.91 6.68 14.47
CA GLY A 273 13.79 6.21 15.30
C GLY A 273 13.88 4.75 15.76
N ILE A 274 14.93 4.01 15.36
CA ILE A 274 15.10 2.59 15.69
C ILE A 274 16.37 2.44 16.53
N PRO A 275 16.30 1.98 17.79
CA PRO A 275 17.51 1.64 18.54
C PRO A 275 18.23 0.52 17.81
N THR A 276 19.44 0.80 17.31
CA THR A 276 20.34 -0.24 16.82
C THR A 276 20.69 -1.14 17.99
N LYS A 277 20.07 -2.32 18.06
CA LYS A 277 20.55 -3.40 18.91
C LYS A 277 21.87 -3.90 18.35
N HIS A 278 22.96 -3.57 19.06
CA HIS A 278 24.16 -4.39 19.08
C HIS A 278 23.87 -5.75 19.70
#